data_AF-A0AAJ4DWZ6-F1
#
_entry.id   AF-A0AAJ4DWZ6-F1
#
_cell.length_a   1.000
_cell.length_b   1.000
_cell.length_c   1.000
_cell.angle_alpha   90.00
_cell.angle_beta   90.00
_cell.angle_gamma   90.00
#
_symmetry.space_group_name_H-M   'P 1'
#
loop_
_entity.id
_entity.type
_entity.pdbx_description
1 polymer ?
#
loop_
_entity_poly.entity_id
_entity_poly.type
_entity_poly.pdbx_seq_one_letter_code
_entity_poly.pdbx_strand_id
1 'polypeptide(L)'
;MRLIVGVLITVGLISVLSSEPWSALSAAKSVTPSGEADLAPDGLHVISWNIQVFGRSKASKPQVMAHILETLQHYDLIAIQEIRDKSQTAIQ
;
A
#
# COMPACT_ATOMS: atom_id res chain seq x y z
N MET A 1 -14.07 -7.32 22.04
CA MET A 1 -13.19 -8.28 21.33
C MET A 1 -12.46 -7.61 20.15
N ARG A 2 -11.65 -6.57 20.43
CA ARG A 2 -10.87 -5.81 19.43
C ARG A 2 -9.44 -5.51 19.93
N LEU A 3 -8.93 -6.35 20.85
CA LEU A 3 -7.60 -6.20 21.45
C LEU A 3 -6.70 -7.44 21.24
N ILE A 4 -7.25 -8.57 20.79
CA ILE A 4 -6.51 -9.83 20.69
C ILE A 4 -5.85 -10.02 19.30
N VAL A 5 -6.34 -9.33 18.26
CA VAL A 5 -5.78 -9.41 16.90
C VAL A 5 -4.48 -8.62 16.77
N GLY A 6 -4.25 -7.58 17.59
CA GLY A 6 -3.02 -6.77 17.56
C GLY A 6 -1.81 -7.44 18.24
N VAL A 7 -2.04 -8.34 19.20
CA VAL A 7 -0.95 -9.01 19.97
C VAL A 7 -0.41 -10.24 19.25
N LEU A 8 -1.22 -10.90 18.41
CA LEU A 8 -0.77 -12.05 17.62
C LEU A 8 0.16 -11.66 16.46
N ILE A 9 0.02 -10.45 15.91
CA ILE A 9 0.94 -9.96 14.86
C ILE A 9 2.32 -9.64 15.45
N THR A 10 2.40 -9.16 16.70
CA THR A 10 3.68 -8.84 17.33
C THR A 10 4.53 -10.08 17.66
N VAL A 11 3.91 -11.23 17.94
CA VAL A 11 4.68 -12.46 18.25
C VAL A 11 5.05 -13.23 16.98
N GLY A 12 4.19 -13.25 15.96
CA GLY A 12 4.47 -13.91 14.68
C GLY A 12 5.52 -13.17 13.83
N LEU A 13 5.50 -11.84 13.83
CA LEU A 13 6.44 -11.05 13.03
C LEU A 13 7.86 -11.02 13.63
N ILE A 14 7.99 -11.11 14.96
CA ILE A 14 9.30 -11.16 15.64
C ILE A 14 10.02 -12.49 15.33
N SER A 15 9.31 -13.61 15.19
CA SER A 15 9.93 -14.89 14.86
C SER A 15 10.25 -15.07 13.38
N VAL A 16 9.56 -14.35 12.48
CA VAL A 16 9.87 -14.35 11.04
C VAL A 16 11.02 -13.40 10.69
N LEU A 17 11.38 -12.48 11.60
CA LEU A 17 12.52 -11.57 11.41
C LEU A 17 13.88 -12.21 11.76
N SER A 18 13.91 -13.45 12.26
CA SER A 18 15.15 -14.16 12.60
C SER A 18 15.57 -15.19 11.56
N SER A 19 14.74 -15.46 10.55
CA SER A 19 15.07 -16.35 9.44
C SER A 19 15.24 -15.55 8.16
N GLU A 20 16.49 -15.44 7.72
CA GLU A 20 17.00 -14.78 6.51
C GLU A 20 16.89 -13.23 6.46
N PRO A 21 18.04 -12.53 6.46
CA PRO A 21 18.09 -11.09 6.63
C PRO A 21 17.55 -10.32 5.43
N TRP A 22 16.78 -9.28 5.72
CA TRP A 22 16.33 -8.21 4.83
C TRP A 22 17.46 -7.56 3.97
N SER A 23 18.73 -7.89 4.22
CA SER A 23 19.87 -7.49 3.41
C SER A 23 19.85 -8.06 1.98
N ALA A 24 19.24 -9.22 1.75
CA ALA A 24 19.19 -9.84 0.42
C ALA A 24 18.37 -9.03 -0.61
N LEU A 25 17.38 -8.25 -0.16
CA LEU A 25 16.56 -7.40 -1.03
C LEU A 25 17.28 -6.11 -1.44
N SER A 26 18.18 -5.59 -0.61
CA SER A 26 18.99 -4.40 -0.91
C SER A 26 20.13 -4.66 -1.91
N ALA A 27 20.42 -5.94 -2.21
CA ALA A 27 21.47 -6.35 -3.13
C ALA A 27 20.99 -6.50 -4.59
N ALA A 28 19.75 -6.10 -4.91
CA ALA A 28 19.28 -5.99 -6.29
C ALA A 28 19.98 -4.82 -7.00
N LYS A 29 21.23 -5.08 -7.38
CA LYS A 29 22.03 -4.50 -8.47
C LYS A 29 21.47 -3.22 -9.09
N SER A 30 22.02 -2.07 -8.68
CA SER A 30 21.98 -0.87 -9.49
C SER A 30 22.73 -1.13 -10.80
N VAL A 31 21.97 -1.40 -11.86
CA VAL A 31 22.48 -1.33 -13.24
C VAL A 31 22.75 0.15 -13.52
N THR A 32 24.01 0.52 -13.63
CA THR A 32 24.43 1.83 -14.13
C THR A 32 24.22 1.85 -15.65
N PRO A 33 23.34 2.69 -16.21
CA PRO A 33 23.29 2.87 -17.65
C PRO A 33 24.51 3.70 -18.06
N SER A 34 25.41 3.08 -18.80
CA SER A 34 26.49 3.75 -19.50
C SER A 34 25.87 4.53 -20.66
N GLY A 35 25.74 5.85 -20.51
CA GLY A 35 25.76 6.83 -21.59
C GLY A 35 25.02 6.47 -22.88
N GLU A 36 23.70 6.50 -22.83
CA GLU A 36 22.81 6.83 -23.94
C GLU A 36 21.67 7.65 -23.28
N ALA A 37 21.05 8.61 -23.95
CA ALA A 37 19.97 9.42 -23.37
C ALA A 37 18.73 8.54 -23.11
N ASP A 38 18.74 7.82 -22.00
CA ASP A 38 17.77 6.78 -21.67
C ASP A 38 16.69 7.42 -20.80
N LEU A 39 15.51 7.57 -21.40
CA LEU A 39 14.27 7.85 -20.69
C LEU A 39 14.07 6.69 -19.70
N ALA A 40 14.69 6.75 -18.52
CA ALA A 40 14.42 5.79 -17.47
C ALA A 40 12.90 5.77 -17.34
N PRO A 41 12.23 4.63 -17.61
CA PRO A 41 10.78 4.59 -17.52
C PRO A 41 10.47 5.03 -16.09
N ASP A 42 9.64 6.07 -15.95
CA ASP A 42 9.11 6.47 -14.64
C ASP A 42 8.72 5.17 -13.94
N GLY A 43 9.41 4.89 -12.83
CA GLY A 43 9.33 3.59 -12.19
C GLY A 43 7.88 3.29 -11.80
N LEU A 44 7.46 2.03 -11.85
CA LEU A 44 6.11 1.66 -11.46
C LEU A 44 5.86 2.04 -9.98
N HIS A 45 4.97 3.00 -9.74
CA HIS A 45 4.63 3.47 -8.40
C HIS A 45 3.47 2.64 -7.84
N VAL A 46 3.73 1.92 -6.75
CA VAL A 46 2.75 1.03 -6.11
C VAL A 46 2.52 1.43 -4.67
N ILE A 47 1.25 1.44 -4.23
CA ILE A 47 0.89 1.67 -2.83
C ILE A 47 -0.11 0.61 -2.33
N SER A 48 -0.01 0.29 -1.05
CA SER A 48 -1.04 -0.45 -0.31
C SER A 48 -1.48 0.37 0.89
N TRP A 49 -2.78 0.71 0.95
CA TRP A 49 -3.33 1.57 1.98
C TRP A 49 -4.58 0.96 2.62
N ASN A 50 -4.53 0.75 3.95
CA ASN A 50 -5.72 0.48 4.73
C ASN A 50 -6.45 1.79 5.06
N ILE A 51 -7.53 2.06 4.34
CA ILE A 51 -8.41 3.19 4.62
C ILE A 51 -9.48 2.71 5.61
N GLN A 52 -9.33 3.08 6.87
CA GLN A 52 -10.21 2.65 7.96
C GLN A 52 -11.69 2.80 7.59
N VAL A 53 -12.49 1.75 7.77
CA VAL A 53 -13.93 1.73 7.46
C VAL A 53 -14.29 2.31 6.08
N PHE A 54 -13.51 2.01 5.03
CA PHE A 54 -13.78 2.53 3.68
C PHE A 54 -15.05 1.90 3.10
N GLY A 55 -16.11 2.69 3.01
CA GLY A 55 -17.40 2.27 2.47
C GLY A 55 -18.25 3.48 2.14
N ARG A 56 -19.51 3.24 1.75
CA ARG A 56 -20.43 4.28 1.25
C ARG A 56 -20.48 5.55 2.11
N SER A 57 -20.59 5.42 3.44
CA SER A 57 -20.68 6.57 4.34
C SER A 57 -19.41 7.43 4.40
N LYS A 58 -18.25 6.84 4.08
CA LYS A 58 -16.98 7.57 3.96
C LYS A 58 -16.83 8.15 2.56
N ALA A 59 -17.16 7.38 1.53
CA ALA A 59 -17.13 7.81 0.13
C ALA A 59 -18.10 8.97 -0.16
N SER A 60 -19.22 9.06 0.57
CA SER A 60 -20.20 10.14 0.42
C SER A 60 -19.75 11.50 0.99
N LYS A 61 -18.52 11.62 1.50
CA LYS A 61 -17.97 12.85 2.07
C LYS A 61 -16.95 13.46 1.10
N PRO A 62 -17.30 14.49 0.31
CA PRO A 62 -16.43 15.03 -0.73
C PRO A 62 -15.04 15.45 -0.21
N GLN A 63 -14.99 16.09 0.96
CA GLN A 63 -13.73 16.50 1.59
C GLN A 63 -12.79 15.32 1.88
N VAL A 64 -13.33 14.16 2.26
CA VAL A 64 -12.54 12.97 2.59
C VAL A 64 -12.00 12.35 1.32
N MET A 65 -12.85 12.28 0.29
CA MET A 65 -12.44 11.79 -1.02
C MET A 65 -11.37 12.67 -1.67
N ALA A 66 -11.45 14.00 -1.50
CA ALA A 66 -10.43 14.91 -1.99
C ALA A 66 -9.03 14.56 -1.42
N HIS A 67 -8.92 14.33 -0.11
CA HIS A 67 -7.65 13.92 0.52
C HIS A 67 -7.17 12.54 0.08
N ILE A 68 -8.08 11.59 -0.11
CA ILE A 68 -7.74 10.26 -0.60
C ILE A 68 -7.19 10.38 -2.04
N LEU A 69 -7.84 11.14 -2.92
CA LEU A 69 -7.41 11.35 -4.30
C LEU A 69 -6.06 12.07 -4.38
N GLU A 70 -5.85 13.11 -3.57
CA GLU A 70 -4.59 13.85 -3.49
C GLU A 70 -3.39 12.92 -3.24
N THR A 71 -3.60 11.85 -2.46
CA THR A 71 -2.57 10.83 -2.22
C THR A 71 -2.48 9.83 -3.38
N LEU A 72 -3.62 9.29 -3.81
CA LEU A 72 -3.66 8.16 -4.75
C LEU A 72 -3.24 8.53 -6.18
N GLN A 73 -3.40 9.79 -6.59
CA GLN A 73 -3.08 10.25 -7.96
C GLN A 73 -1.59 10.12 -8.36
N HIS A 74 -0.71 9.81 -7.42
CA HIS A 74 0.74 9.67 -7.65
C HIS A 74 1.18 8.21 -7.91
N TYR A 75 0.26 7.25 -7.88
CA TYR A 75 0.55 5.83 -7.95
C TYR A 75 -0.17 5.16 -9.13
N ASP A 76 0.53 4.24 -9.79
CA ASP A 76 0.02 3.47 -10.94
C ASP A 76 -0.82 2.26 -10.51
N LEU A 77 -0.45 1.62 -9.39
CA LEU A 77 -1.15 0.47 -8.84
C LEU A 77 -1.46 0.69 -7.36
N ILE A 78 -2.75 0.58 -7.03
CA ILE A 78 -3.27 0.90 -5.71
C ILE A 78 -4.00 -0.32 -5.15
N ALA A 79 -3.55 -0.81 -3.99
CA ALA A 79 -4.28 -1.80 -3.20
C ALA A 79 -4.95 -1.11 -2.01
N ILE A 80 -6.29 -1.07 -1.99
CA ILE A 80 -7.08 -0.53 -0.85
C ILE A 80 -7.56 -1.67 0.04
N GLN A 81 -7.33 -1.56 1.34
CA GLN A 81 -7.76 -2.52 2.35
C GLN A 81 -8.87 -1.93 3.24
N GLU A 82 -9.52 -2.82 4.00
CA GLU A 82 -10.67 -2.50 4.88
C GLU A 82 -11.87 -1.89 4.15
N ILE A 83 -12.13 -2.37 2.93
CA ILE A 83 -13.37 -2.08 2.21
C ILE A 83 -14.54 -2.69 3.00
N ARG A 84 -15.37 -1.83 3.58
CA ARG A 84 -16.62 -2.16 4.27
C ARG A 84 -17.78 -1.77 3.39
N ASP A 85 -18.02 -2.60 2.38
CA ASP A 85 -19.19 -2.44 1.54
C ASP A 85 -19.81 -3.78 1.17
N LYS A 86 -21.03 -4.00 1.63
CA LYS A 86 -21.79 -5.21 1.31
C LYS A 86 -22.34 -5.19 -0.12
N SER A 87 -22.58 -4.00 -0.67
CA SER A 87 -23.14 -3.86 -2.03
C SER A 87 -22.09 -3.76 -3.13
N GLN A 88 -20.80 -3.74 -2.80
CA GLN A 88 -19.71 -3.60 -3.77
C GLN A 88 -19.81 -2.34 -4.66
N THR A 89 -20.40 -1.29 -4.11
CA THR A 89 -20.67 0.03 -4.71
C THR A 89 -19.76 1.15 -4.17
N ALA A 90 -18.82 0.84 -3.28
CA ALA A 90 -17.94 1.83 -2.67
C ALA A 90 -16.99 2.48 -3.71
N ILE A 91 -16.83 1.82 -4.86
CA ILE A 91 -16.07 2.26 -6.02
C ILE A 91 -17.01 2.07 -7.21
N GLN A 92 -17.75 3.10 -7.59
CA GLN A 92 -18.59 3.14 -8.80
C GLN A 92 -18.42 4.49 -9.48
#